data_AF-A0A381WRJ0-F1
#
_entry.id   AF-A0A381WRJ0-F1
#
_cell.length_a   1.000
_cell.length_b   1.000
_cell.length_c   1.000
_cell.angle_alpha   90.00
_cell.angle_beta   90.00
_cell.angle_gamma   90.00
#
_symmetry.space_group_name_H-M   'P 1'
#
loop_
_entity.id
_entity.type
_entity.pdbx_description
1 polymer ?
#
loop_
_entity_poly.entity_id
_entity_poly.type
_entity_poly.pdbx_seq_one_letter_code
_entity_poly.pdbx_strand_id
1 'polypeptide(L)'
;MANGERVLGRSFKYHRPRGIMSAGVEESGALVTVGAGDRRDPNVRATTQELYDGLVAQGQNAWPSVRFDLGSVNNLLSRFFVAGFYYKTFMGLPPFEWGSGTGMWMRYEKLIRRAAGMGEASRAPDPDHYEHAHAYCDVLVVGSGPAGLAAAKTAAQAGLDVLLVEQDSLLGGSSLSASVADEDLTPSIQALEAQGVRIMTRTTAFGLYDSSVAGLLERVTDHLSDPPSYLPRQRIWTLRARYIVLAVGAIERHIAFGNNDRPGVMTAMAGRIYLNRFGILSGEKIIVATNNDSAYEMTVELAGAGAAVTLLDARSSVPEKFSADLKGRGVELRTGVAPLKAQGGHG
;
A
#
# COMPACT_ATOMS: atom_id res chain seq x y z
N MET A 1 -6.32 -8.67 -8.58
CA MET A 1 -7.36 -9.47 -7.89
C MET A 1 -8.57 -9.75 -8.74
N ALA A 2 -9.21 -8.75 -9.38
CA ALA A 2 -10.36 -9.00 -10.28
C ALA A 2 -10.10 -10.08 -11.34
N ASN A 3 -8.88 -10.12 -11.90
CA ASN A 3 -8.45 -11.15 -12.86
C ASN A 3 -7.96 -12.47 -12.22
N GLY A 4 -8.27 -12.74 -10.95
CA GLY A 4 -7.83 -13.96 -10.24
C GLY A 4 -6.34 -14.03 -9.87
N GLU A 5 -5.57 -12.99 -10.19
CA GLU A 5 -4.13 -12.94 -9.93
C GLU A 5 -3.80 -12.72 -8.45
N ARG A 6 -3.05 -13.68 -7.86
CA ARG A 6 -2.71 -13.71 -6.42
C ARG A 6 -1.23 -13.48 -6.11
N VAL A 7 -0.32 -13.77 -7.06
CA VAL A 7 1.13 -13.59 -6.87
C VAL A 7 1.61 -12.49 -7.80
N LEU A 8 2.02 -11.37 -7.21
CA LEU A 8 2.47 -10.18 -7.94
C LEU A 8 3.97 -9.91 -7.77
N GLY A 9 4.59 -10.51 -6.76
CA GLY A 9 6.01 -10.32 -6.48
C GLY A 9 6.64 -11.54 -5.79
N ARG A 10 7.95 -11.43 -5.58
CA ARG A 10 8.76 -12.41 -4.85
C ARG A 10 9.61 -11.71 -3.80
N SER A 11 9.69 -12.28 -2.61
CA SER A 11 10.49 -11.71 -1.52
C SER A 11 11.95 -11.59 -1.93
N PHE A 12 12.57 -10.47 -1.59
CA PHE A 12 13.96 -10.14 -1.90
C PHE A 12 14.95 -11.32 -1.82
N LYS A 13 15.10 -11.90 -0.63
CA LYS A 13 16.18 -12.88 -0.36
C LYS A 13 15.79 -14.33 -0.63
N TYR A 14 14.55 -14.69 -0.28
CA TYR A 14 14.12 -16.09 -0.24
C TYR A 14 13.20 -16.48 -1.39
N HIS A 15 12.90 -15.54 -2.31
CA HIS A 15 11.98 -15.79 -3.43
C HIS A 15 10.62 -16.38 -3.01
N ARG A 16 10.18 -16.09 -1.78
CA ARG A 16 8.86 -16.47 -1.27
C ARG A 16 7.79 -15.72 -2.09
N PRO A 17 6.72 -16.39 -2.54
CA PRO A 17 5.66 -15.74 -3.28
C PRO A 17 5.03 -14.62 -2.43
N ARG A 18 4.78 -13.46 -3.04
CA ARG A 18 4.11 -12.32 -2.42
C ARG A 18 2.89 -11.92 -3.24
N GLY A 19 1.78 -11.73 -2.54
CA GLY A 19 0.56 -11.16 -3.08
C GLY A 19 0.36 -9.74 -2.57
N ILE A 20 -0.83 -9.21 -2.84
CA ILE A 20 -1.33 -7.99 -2.22
C ILE A 20 -1.49 -8.24 -0.72
N MET A 21 -0.96 -7.33 0.10
CA MET A 21 -1.00 -7.43 1.56
C MET A 21 -1.77 -6.28 2.20
N SER A 22 -1.97 -5.16 1.50
CA SER A 22 -2.73 -4.02 1.98
C SER A 22 -3.51 -3.35 0.82
N ALA A 23 -4.00 -2.11 0.98
CA ALA A 23 -4.74 -1.42 -0.08
C ALA A 23 -4.31 0.04 -0.32
N GLY A 24 -3.23 0.50 0.33
CA GLY A 24 -2.71 1.87 0.19
C GLY A 24 -1.18 1.92 0.11
N VAL A 25 -0.63 3.04 0.57
CA VAL A 25 0.82 3.33 0.55
C VAL A 25 1.65 2.41 1.44
N GLU A 26 1.02 1.71 2.38
CA GLU A 26 1.63 0.75 3.30
C GLU A 26 1.91 -0.63 2.67
N GLU A 27 1.57 -0.83 1.40
CA GLU A 27 1.78 -2.09 0.69
C GLU A 27 3.27 -2.50 0.67
N SER A 28 3.52 -3.78 0.94
CA SER A 28 4.88 -4.32 1.10
C SER A 28 5.12 -5.64 0.35
N GLY A 29 4.06 -6.33 -0.09
CA GLY A 29 4.12 -7.55 -0.88
C GLY A 29 4.02 -7.32 -2.38
N ALA A 30 3.07 -6.48 -2.82
CA ALA A 30 2.77 -6.26 -4.24
C ALA A 30 3.56 -5.09 -4.83
N LEU A 31 4.87 -5.29 -5.03
CA LEU A 31 5.76 -4.34 -5.72
C LEU A 31 5.97 -4.76 -7.17
N VAL A 32 5.66 -3.86 -8.11
CA VAL A 32 5.73 -4.10 -9.56
C VAL A 32 6.66 -3.09 -10.24
N THR A 33 7.14 -3.44 -11.43
CA THR A 33 7.73 -2.48 -12.36
C THR A 33 6.63 -2.00 -13.30
N VAL A 34 6.47 -0.69 -13.43
CA VAL A 34 5.53 -0.06 -14.36
C VAL A 34 6.30 0.51 -15.56
N GLY A 35 5.67 0.50 -16.73
CA GLY A 35 6.23 1.05 -17.96
C GLY A 35 7.29 0.16 -18.61
N ALA A 36 7.93 0.71 -19.64
CA ALA A 36 8.95 0.03 -20.43
C ALA A 36 9.97 1.04 -20.98
N GLY A 37 11.13 0.55 -21.43
CA GLY A 37 12.16 1.40 -22.04
C GLY A 37 12.70 2.45 -21.07
N ASP A 38 12.69 3.70 -21.52
CA ASP A 38 13.14 4.88 -20.79
C ASP A 38 12.17 5.35 -19.69
N ARG A 39 10.87 5.04 -19.81
CA ARG A 39 9.83 5.28 -18.80
C ARG A 39 9.60 4.11 -17.84
N ARG A 40 10.65 3.34 -17.56
CA ARG A 40 10.57 2.19 -16.63
C ARG A 40 10.70 2.65 -15.18
N ASP A 41 9.68 2.37 -14.38
CA ASP A 41 9.61 2.71 -12.96
C ASP A 41 9.54 1.44 -12.08
N PRO A 42 10.63 1.02 -11.40
CA PRO A 42 10.64 -0.15 -10.54
C PRO A 42 10.13 0.16 -9.12
N ASN A 43 9.73 -0.89 -8.40
CA ASN A 43 9.30 -0.83 -6.99
C ASN A 43 8.04 0.03 -6.75
N VAL A 44 7.22 0.19 -7.77
CA VAL A 44 5.90 0.82 -7.65
C VAL A 44 4.99 -0.11 -6.84
N ARG A 45 4.30 0.45 -5.84
CA ARG A 45 3.28 -0.28 -5.08
C ARG A 45 2.04 -0.41 -5.95
N ALA A 46 1.65 -1.65 -6.24
CA ALA A 46 0.50 -1.93 -7.11
C ALA A 46 -0.80 -1.30 -6.59
N THR A 47 -0.92 -1.12 -5.27
CA THR A 47 -2.06 -0.50 -4.59
C THR A 47 -2.21 1.00 -4.86
N THR A 48 -1.14 1.68 -5.28
CA THR A 48 -1.11 3.14 -5.49
C THR A 48 -1.02 3.55 -6.96
N GLN A 49 -0.84 2.57 -7.85
CA GLN A 49 -0.80 2.77 -9.29
C GLN A 49 -2.23 2.75 -9.85
N GLU A 50 -2.69 3.89 -10.36
CA GLU A 50 -3.95 3.97 -11.08
C GLU A 50 -3.84 3.22 -12.42
N LEU A 51 -4.91 2.52 -12.80
CA LEU A 51 -4.99 1.87 -14.10
C LEU A 51 -5.32 2.90 -15.17
N TYR A 52 -4.64 2.81 -16.30
CA TYR A 52 -4.95 3.55 -17.53
C TYR A 52 -4.81 2.62 -18.73
N ASP A 53 -5.41 3.01 -19.86
CA ASP A 53 -5.37 2.19 -21.06
C ASP A 53 -3.94 1.99 -21.57
N GLY A 54 -3.57 0.73 -21.86
CA GLY A 54 -2.21 0.38 -22.25
C GLY A 54 -1.17 0.35 -21.13
N LEU A 55 -1.56 0.44 -19.84
CA LEU A 55 -0.65 0.27 -18.72
C LEU A 55 0.12 -1.07 -18.82
N VAL A 56 1.45 -0.97 -18.85
CA VAL A 56 2.34 -2.14 -18.79
C VAL A 56 2.87 -2.27 -17.37
N ALA A 57 2.65 -3.42 -16.75
CA ALA A 57 3.19 -3.74 -15.44
C ALA A 57 3.76 -5.16 -15.39
N GLN A 58 4.87 -5.34 -14.69
CA GLN A 58 5.56 -6.62 -14.56
C GLN A 58 5.90 -6.88 -13.09
N GLY A 59 5.72 -8.13 -12.66
CA GLY A 59 6.17 -8.55 -11.34
C GLY A 59 7.69 -8.53 -11.23
N GLN A 60 8.21 -8.22 -10.04
CA GLN A 60 9.65 -8.04 -9.83
C GLN A 60 10.30 -9.23 -9.12
N ASN A 61 11.62 -9.30 -9.24
CA ASN A 61 12.47 -10.23 -8.50
C ASN A 61 12.17 -11.72 -8.75
N ALA A 62 11.91 -12.09 -10.01
CA ALA A 62 11.60 -13.47 -10.39
C ALA A 62 12.08 -13.81 -11.80
N TRP A 63 12.44 -15.09 -12.04
CA TRP A 63 12.79 -15.59 -13.38
C TRP A 63 12.29 -17.03 -13.64
N PRO A 64 11.65 -17.31 -14.79
CA PRO A 64 11.26 -16.38 -15.84
C PRO A 64 10.06 -15.48 -15.49
N SER A 65 9.28 -15.79 -14.45
CA SER A 65 8.15 -14.95 -14.03
C SER A 65 7.84 -15.07 -12.54
N VAL A 66 7.08 -14.14 -11.97
CA VAL A 66 6.65 -14.23 -10.56
C VAL A 66 5.77 -15.45 -10.28
N ARG A 67 5.14 -16.06 -11.29
CA ARG A 67 4.35 -17.30 -11.15
C ARG A 67 5.23 -18.55 -11.24
N PHE A 68 6.23 -18.52 -12.11
CA PHE A 68 7.22 -19.59 -12.32
C PHE A 68 8.62 -19.05 -12.07
N ASP A 69 9.06 -19.10 -10.82
CA ASP A 69 10.36 -18.56 -10.38
C ASP A 69 11.32 -19.69 -10.00
N LEU A 70 12.38 -19.88 -10.79
CA LEU A 70 13.43 -20.86 -10.49
C LEU A 70 14.21 -20.51 -9.22
N GLY A 71 14.28 -19.22 -8.85
CA GLY A 71 14.88 -18.75 -7.61
C GLY A 71 14.19 -19.28 -6.35
N SER A 72 12.97 -19.80 -6.48
CA SER A 72 12.21 -20.38 -5.35
C SER A 72 12.91 -21.58 -4.68
N VAL A 73 13.86 -22.25 -5.35
CA VAL A 73 14.71 -23.29 -4.74
C VAL A 73 15.49 -22.75 -3.53
N ASN A 74 15.85 -21.47 -3.52
CA ASN A 74 16.54 -20.82 -2.39
C ASN A 74 15.71 -20.87 -1.10
N ASN A 75 14.37 -20.96 -1.21
CA ASN A 75 13.49 -21.09 -0.06
C ASN A 75 13.70 -22.43 0.68
N LEU A 76 13.97 -23.53 -0.04
CA LEU A 76 14.29 -24.83 0.56
C LEU A 76 15.62 -24.79 1.32
N LEU A 77 16.56 -23.99 0.84
CA LEU A 77 17.88 -23.79 1.44
C LEU A 77 17.93 -22.63 2.43
N SER A 78 16.79 -22.01 2.76
CA SER A 78 16.71 -20.81 3.62
C SER A 78 17.41 -20.96 4.98
N ARG A 79 17.47 -22.19 5.52
CA ARG A 79 18.19 -22.54 6.76
C ARG A 79 19.70 -22.31 6.69
N PHE A 80 20.29 -22.32 5.49
CA PHE A 80 21.72 -22.09 5.26
C PHE A 80 22.03 -20.61 4.98
N PHE A 81 21.04 -19.84 4.51
CA PHE A 81 21.18 -18.42 4.22
C PHE A 81 20.80 -17.53 5.41
N VAL A 82 21.35 -17.78 6.60
CA VAL A 82 21.06 -16.98 7.80
C VAL A 82 21.71 -15.59 7.70
N ALA A 83 21.28 -14.63 8.52
CA ALA A 83 21.96 -13.33 8.63
C ALA A 83 23.48 -13.52 8.90
N GLY A 84 24.32 -12.81 8.14
CA GLY A 84 25.79 -12.96 8.21
C GLY A 84 26.38 -14.06 7.34
N PHE A 85 25.57 -14.85 6.59
CA PHE A 85 26.08 -15.84 5.62
C PHE A 85 27.10 -15.22 4.64
N TYR A 86 26.81 -14.03 4.10
CA TYR A 86 27.70 -13.38 3.14
C TYR A 86 29.11 -13.12 3.71
N TYR A 87 29.19 -12.63 4.95
CA TYR A 87 30.47 -12.39 5.61
C TYR A 87 31.21 -13.70 5.90
N LYS A 88 30.53 -14.69 6.49
CA LYS A 88 31.17 -15.97 6.86
C LYS A 88 31.64 -16.78 5.65
N THR A 89 30.85 -16.79 4.57
CA THR A 89 31.13 -17.60 3.39
C THR A 89 32.15 -16.93 2.48
N PHE A 90 32.02 -15.61 2.24
CA PHE A 90 32.83 -14.92 1.23
C PHE A 90 33.97 -14.08 1.79
N MET A 91 34.03 -13.82 3.10
CA MET A 91 35.12 -13.09 3.77
C MET A 91 35.87 -13.95 4.81
N GLY A 92 35.36 -15.13 5.17
CA GLY A 92 35.96 -16.06 6.12
C GLY A 92 35.51 -15.84 7.57
N LEU A 93 35.97 -16.70 8.48
CA LEU A 93 35.71 -16.64 9.92
C LEU A 93 37.04 -16.47 10.66
N PRO A 94 37.19 -15.53 11.60
CA PRO A 94 38.42 -15.42 12.38
C PRO A 94 38.76 -16.76 13.06
N PRO A 95 40.00 -17.28 12.99
CA PRO A 95 41.21 -16.70 12.37
C PRO A 95 41.48 -17.14 10.91
N PHE A 96 40.60 -17.92 10.30
CA PHE A 96 40.73 -18.45 8.95
C PHE A 96 39.99 -17.56 7.94
N GLU A 97 40.56 -16.39 7.69
CA GLU A 97 40.11 -15.46 6.65
C GLU A 97 40.72 -15.88 5.30
N TRP A 98 39.91 -16.40 4.39
CA TRP A 98 40.37 -16.74 3.04
C TRP A 98 40.20 -15.55 2.10
N GLY A 99 41.33 -14.94 1.72
CA GLY A 99 41.39 -13.78 0.84
C GLY A 99 41.71 -12.52 1.61
N SER A 100 43.01 -12.27 1.82
CA SER A 100 43.52 -10.97 2.28
C SER A 100 43.33 -9.93 1.17
N GLY A 101 42.10 -9.42 1.01
CA GLY A 101 41.74 -8.38 0.04
C GLY A 101 40.32 -8.49 -0.50
N THR A 102 39.81 -7.41 -1.08
CA THR A 102 38.44 -7.32 -1.64
C THR A 102 38.26 -8.09 -2.96
N GLY A 103 39.31 -8.70 -3.52
CA GLY A 103 39.29 -9.26 -4.89
C GLY A 103 38.27 -10.39 -5.12
N MET A 104 38.11 -11.32 -4.18
CA MET A 104 37.05 -12.35 -4.29
C MET A 104 35.67 -11.74 -4.12
N TRP A 105 35.52 -10.81 -3.17
CA TRP A 105 34.28 -10.05 -2.98
C TRP A 105 33.87 -9.34 -4.27
N MET A 106 34.77 -8.61 -4.96
CA MET A 106 34.45 -7.93 -6.23
C MET A 106 33.94 -8.87 -7.33
N ARG A 107 34.38 -10.15 -7.34
CA ARG A 107 33.87 -11.16 -8.30
C ARG A 107 32.46 -11.62 -7.95
N TYR A 108 32.20 -11.93 -6.67
CA TYR A 108 30.89 -12.36 -6.21
C TYR A 108 29.88 -11.22 -6.17
N GLU A 109 30.33 -10.00 -5.89
CA GLU A 109 29.53 -8.79 -5.76
C GLU A 109 28.69 -8.53 -7.00
N LYS A 110 29.22 -8.75 -8.21
CA LYS A 110 28.44 -8.55 -9.45
C LYS A 110 27.24 -9.50 -9.54
N LEU A 111 27.41 -10.75 -9.12
CA LEU A 111 26.35 -11.76 -9.10
C LEU A 111 25.38 -11.51 -7.93
N ILE A 112 25.93 -11.20 -6.75
CA ILE A 112 25.14 -10.92 -5.54
C ILE A 112 24.31 -9.66 -5.74
N ARG A 113 24.86 -8.55 -6.26
CA ARG A 113 24.10 -7.31 -6.52
C ARG A 113 22.97 -7.53 -7.52
N ARG A 114 23.18 -8.38 -8.53
CA ARG A 114 22.14 -8.74 -9.49
C ARG A 114 21.04 -9.60 -8.86
N ALA A 115 21.40 -10.52 -7.97
CA ALA A 115 20.45 -11.36 -7.23
C ALA A 115 19.80 -10.65 -6.03
N ALA A 116 20.42 -9.57 -5.54
CA ALA A 116 20.02 -8.80 -4.37
C ALA A 116 19.54 -7.39 -4.78
N GLY A 117 19.01 -7.22 -5.98
CA GLY A 117 18.27 -6.01 -6.38
C GLY A 117 16.78 -6.31 -6.50
N MET A 118 15.91 -5.39 -6.06
CA MET A 118 14.48 -5.43 -6.40
C MET A 118 14.22 -4.43 -7.53
N GLY A 119 13.70 -4.93 -8.64
CA GLY A 119 13.42 -4.12 -9.83
C GLY A 119 14.68 -3.71 -10.60
N GLU A 120 14.47 -3.28 -11.84
CA GLU A 120 15.54 -2.78 -12.72
C GLU A 120 15.10 -1.41 -13.25
N ALA A 121 15.89 -0.36 -13.00
CA ALA A 121 15.64 0.96 -13.55
C ALA A 121 16.18 1.07 -14.98
N SER A 122 15.63 2.01 -15.75
CA SER A 122 16.22 2.38 -17.04
C SER A 122 17.61 3.01 -16.86
N ARG A 123 18.49 2.81 -17.84
CA ARG A 123 19.75 3.56 -17.99
C ARG A 123 19.67 4.71 -18.99
N ALA A 124 18.57 4.79 -19.73
CA ALA A 124 18.30 5.91 -20.61
C ALA A 124 17.87 7.15 -19.79
N PRO A 125 18.05 8.36 -20.33
CA PRO A 125 17.50 9.56 -19.72
C PRO A 125 15.98 9.46 -19.56
N ASP A 126 15.45 9.97 -18.46
CA ASP A 126 14.01 10.12 -18.27
C ASP A 126 13.46 11.14 -19.29
N PRO A 127 12.51 10.74 -20.17
CA PRO A 127 11.97 11.63 -21.19
C PRO A 127 10.94 12.63 -20.65
N ASP A 128 10.50 12.50 -19.39
CA ASP A 128 9.43 13.31 -18.83
C ASP A 128 9.95 14.64 -18.24
N HIS A 129 9.03 15.59 -18.04
CA HIS A 129 9.32 16.90 -17.45
C HIS A 129 8.74 17.01 -16.04
N TYR A 130 9.42 17.77 -15.19
CA TYR A 130 9.06 17.94 -13.79
C TYR A 130 9.04 19.42 -13.44
N GLU A 131 8.07 19.83 -12.63
CA GLU A 131 7.89 21.23 -12.26
C GLU A 131 8.06 21.44 -10.76
N HIS A 132 8.56 22.63 -10.40
CA HIS A 132 8.55 23.13 -9.04
C HIS A 132 7.61 24.32 -8.97
N ALA A 133 6.75 24.36 -7.95
CA ALA A 133 5.79 25.42 -7.74
C ALA A 133 5.73 25.87 -6.28
N HIS A 134 5.15 27.04 -6.07
CA HIS A 134 4.98 27.65 -4.75
C HIS A 134 3.52 27.99 -4.53
N ALA A 135 3.04 27.78 -3.31
CA ALA A 135 1.68 28.11 -2.91
C ALA A 135 1.65 28.69 -1.50
N TYR A 136 0.60 29.45 -1.23
CA TYR A 136 0.30 30.02 0.07
C TYR A 136 -1.16 29.76 0.41
N CYS A 137 -1.48 29.59 1.68
CA CYS A 137 -2.86 29.55 2.18
C CYS A 137 -2.89 29.98 3.66
N ASP A 138 -4.09 30.25 4.19
CA ASP A 138 -4.26 30.38 5.63
C ASP A 138 -4.17 29.01 6.31
N VAL A 139 -4.90 28.02 5.77
CA VAL A 139 -4.99 26.66 6.34
C VAL A 139 -4.68 25.61 5.28
N LEU A 140 -3.64 24.81 5.52
CA LEU A 140 -3.42 23.56 4.79
C LEU A 140 -4.08 22.42 5.57
N VAL A 141 -4.97 21.68 4.93
CA VAL A 141 -5.54 20.43 5.46
C VAL A 141 -4.93 19.25 4.71
N VAL A 142 -4.28 18.34 5.43
CA VAL A 142 -3.63 17.16 4.86
C VAL A 142 -4.49 15.91 5.12
N GLY A 143 -5.05 15.35 4.06
CA GLY A 143 -5.94 14.19 4.09
C GLY A 143 -7.42 14.59 4.02
N SER A 144 -8.19 13.89 3.18
CA SER A 144 -9.61 14.15 2.93
C SER A 144 -10.56 13.14 3.57
N GLY A 145 -10.11 12.43 4.62
CA GLY A 145 -10.99 11.64 5.47
C GLY A 145 -12.03 12.50 6.20
N PRO A 146 -12.95 11.90 6.98
CA PRO A 146 -13.98 12.64 7.73
C PRO A 146 -13.45 13.82 8.54
N ALA A 147 -12.31 13.63 9.23
CA ALA A 147 -11.65 14.68 10.00
C ALA A 147 -11.15 15.84 9.12
N GLY A 148 -10.61 15.54 7.95
CA GLY A 148 -10.08 16.52 7.01
C GLY A 148 -11.17 17.32 6.32
N LEU A 149 -12.23 16.65 5.85
CA LEU A 149 -13.40 17.32 5.28
C LEU A 149 -14.08 18.24 6.30
N ALA A 150 -14.22 17.79 7.55
CA ALA A 150 -14.74 18.62 8.63
C ALA A 150 -13.84 19.83 8.92
N ALA A 151 -12.51 19.63 9.01
CA ALA A 151 -11.57 20.71 9.24
C ALA A 151 -11.58 21.75 8.10
N ALA A 152 -11.59 21.29 6.84
CA ALA A 152 -11.67 22.16 5.68
C ALA A 152 -12.97 22.97 5.67
N LYS A 153 -14.11 22.32 5.96
CA LYS A 153 -15.42 22.98 6.07
C LYS A 153 -15.41 24.06 7.15
N THR A 154 -14.93 23.74 8.35
CA THR A 154 -14.89 24.69 9.46
C THR A 154 -13.97 25.88 9.16
N ALA A 155 -12.80 25.65 8.58
CA ALA A 155 -11.88 26.72 8.20
C ALA A 155 -12.46 27.61 7.08
N ALA A 156 -13.11 27.03 6.08
CA ALA A 156 -13.75 27.76 4.99
C ALA A 156 -14.94 28.61 5.49
N GLN A 157 -15.76 28.05 6.39
CA GLN A 157 -16.85 28.80 7.05
C GLN A 157 -16.35 29.98 7.91
N ALA A 158 -15.10 29.93 8.37
CA ALA A 158 -14.45 31.05 9.05
C ALA A 158 -13.86 32.10 8.07
N GLY A 159 -14.02 31.91 6.76
CA GLY A 159 -13.54 32.83 5.73
C GLY A 159 -12.03 32.75 5.46
N LEU A 160 -11.38 31.64 5.81
CA LEU A 160 -9.94 31.43 5.58
C LEU A 160 -9.67 30.86 4.18
N ASP A 161 -8.52 31.18 3.58
CA ASP A 161 -8.05 30.49 2.36
C ASP A 161 -7.57 29.07 2.73
N VAL A 162 -8.33 28.07 2.29
CA VAL A 162 -8.09 26.66 2.59
C VAL A 162 -7.56 25.94 1.36
N LEU A 163 -6.45 25.22 1.54
CA LEU A 163 -6.01 24.19 0.61
C LEU A 163 -6.18 22.81 1.27
N LEU A 164 -7.00 21.96 0.68
CA LEU A 164 -7.15 20.55 1.05
C LEU A 164 -6.34 19.68 0.07
N VAL A 165 -5.43 18.87 0.61
CA VAL A 165 -4.62 17.93 -0.20
C VAL A 165 -4.95 16.49 0.14
N GLU A 166 -5.08 15.65 -0.88
CA GLU A 166 -5.36 14.22 -0.79
C GLU A 166 -4.41 13.46 -1.71
N GLN A 167 -3.76 12.41 -1.20
CA GLN A 167 -2.84 11.59 -1.97
C GLN A 167 -3.58 10.71 -2.98
N ASP A 168 -4.82 10.33 -2.69
CA ASP A 168 -5.70 9.53 -3.52
C ASP A 168 -6.32 10.36 -4.67
N SER A 169 -6.89 9.68 -5.66
CA SER A 169 -7.64 10.29 -6.76
C SER A 169 -9.02 10.77 -6.37
N LEU A 170 -9.59 10.18 -5.31
CA LEU A 170 -10.91 10.48 -4.77
C LEU A 170 -10.81 11.04 -3.35
N LEU A 171 -11.73 11.94 -3.01
CA LEU A 171 -11.85 12.45 -1.64
C LEU A 171 -12.67 11.50 -0.77
N GLY A 172 -12.43 11.52 0.55
CA GLY A 172 -13.23 10.80 1.54
C GLY A 172 -12.43 9.87 2.44
N GLY A 173 -11.17 9.56 2.09
CA GLY A 173 -10.31 8.68 2.88
C GLY A 173 -11.00 7.35 3.22
N SER A 174 -11.07 7.00 4.51
CA SER A 174 -11.69 5.75 4.97
C SER A 174 -13.18 5.64 4.63
N SER A 175 -13.90 6.75 4.44
CA SER A 175 -15.33 6.74 4.07
C SER A 175 -15.56 6.11 2.69
N LEU A 176 -14.56 6.11 1.81
CA LEU A 176 -14.64 5.41 0.51
C LEU A 176 -14.74 3.89 0.65
N SER A 177 -14.44 3.35 1.83
CA SER A 177 -14.52 1.93 2.15
C SER A 177 -15.63 1.60 3.14
N ALA A 178 -16.44 2.59 3.50
CA ALA A 178 -17.63 2.38 4.31
C ALA A 178 -18.69 1.61 3.49
N SER A 179 -19.73 1.09 4.15
CA SER A 179 -20.74 0.28 3.46
C SER A 179 -21.52 1.16 2.47
N VAL A 180 -22.10 0.57 1.42
CA VAL A 180 -22.92 1.30 0.43
C VAL A 180 -24.13 2.02 1.09
N ALA A 181 -24.48 1.66 2.33
CA ALA A 181 -25.49 2.33 3.13
C ALA A 181 -25.03 3.68 3.72
N ASP A 182 -23.75 4.04 3.58
CA ASP A 182 -23.18 5.29 4.08
C ASP A 182 -23.31 6.46 3.10
N GLU A 183 -23.31 7.66 3.66
CA GLU A 183 -23.66 8.94 3.06
C GLU A 183 -22.85 9.28 1.80
N ASP A 184 -23.53 9.67 0.71
CA ASP A 184 -22.89 10.23 -0.48
C ASP A 184 -22.12 11.50 -0.11
N LEU A 185 -20.80 11.49 -0.31
CA LEU A 185 -19.92 12.62 0.01
C LEU A 185 -20.00 13.76 -1.02
N THR A 186 -20.61 13.51 -2.18
CA THR A 186 -20.68 14.46 -3.30
C THR A 186 -21.22 15.84 -2.87
N PRO A 187 -22.34 15.95 -2.13
CA PRO A 187 -22.86 17.24 -1.69
C PRO A 187 -21.90 17.98 -0.74
N SER A 188 -21.20 17.25 0.13
CA SER A 188 -20.23 17.82 1.05
C SER A 188 -19.01 18.38 0.31
N ILE A 189 -18.53 17.67 -0.70
CA ILE A 189 -17.41 18.10 -1.54
C ILE A 189 -17.78 19.33 -2.36
N GLN A 190 -18.93 19.31 -3.04
CA GLN A 190 -19.44 20.45 -3.81
C GLN A 190 -19.63 21.69 -2.93
N ALA A 191 -20.06 21.52 -1.68
CA ALA A 191 -20.19 22.63 -0.74
C ALA A 191 -18.83 23.24 -0.35
N LEU A 192 -17.76 22.43 -0.27
CA LEU A 192 -16.40 22.95 -0.03
C LEU A 192 -15.89 23.75 -1.23
N GLU A 193 -16.06 23.22 -2.45
CA GLU A 193 -15.68 23.91 -3.69
C GLU A 193 -16.44 25.23 -3.84
N ALA A 194 -17.74 25.23 -3.57
CA ALA A 194 -18.58 26.44 -3.59
C ALA A 194 -18.18 27.49 -2.54
N GLN A 195 -17.53 27.07 -1.45
CA GLN A 195 -16.94 27.97 -0.44
C GLN A 195 -15.54 28.45 -0.82
N GLY A 196 -15.02 28.06 -1.99
CA GLY A 196 -13.71 28.47 -2.48
C GLY A 196 -12.54 27.66 -1.93
N VAL A 197 -12.80 26.50 -1.30
CA VAL A 197 -11.72 25.59 -0.87
C VAL A 197 -11.00 25.07 -2.11
N ARG A 198 -9.68 25.26 -2.15
CA ARG A 198 -8.84 24.67 -3.19
C ARG A 198 -8.58 23.22 -2.83
N ILE A 199 -8.82 22.31 -3.77
CA ILE A 199 -8.66 20.88 -3.58
C ILE A 199 -7.61 20.35 -4.54
N MET A 200 -6.64 19.62 -4.01
CA MET A 200 -5.62 18.93 -4.80
C MET A 200 -5.65 17.44 -4.47
N THR A 201 -6.25 16.64 -5.35
CA THR A 201 -6.12 15.18 -5.31
C THR A 201 -4.77 14.75 -5.88
N ARG A 202 -4.42 13.46 -5.76
CA ARG A 202 -3.14 12.91 -6.22
C ARG A 202 -1.91 13.63 -5.67
N THR A 203 -2.06 14.29 -4.52
CA THR A 203 -1.07 15.18 -3.94
C THR A 203 -0.67 14.69 -2.56
N THR A 204 0.56 14.21 -2.43
CA THR A 204 1.11 13.70 -1.18
C THR A 204 1.87 14.79 -0.45
N ALA A 205 1.47 15.14 0.77
CA ALA A 205 2.31 15.92 1.68
C ALA A 205 3.42 15.02 2.23
N PHE A 206 4.63 15.14 1.69
CA PHE A 206 5.74 14.24 2.03
C PHE A 206 6.61 14.76 3.18
N GLY A 207 6.50 16.04 3.53
CA GLY A 207 7.31 16.63 4.60
C GLY A 207 6.73 17.93 5.14
N LEU A 208 6.92 18.14 6.44
CA LEU A 208 6.67 19.39 7.14
C LEU A 208 7.98 19.96 7.64
N TYR A 209 8.16 21.26 7.49
CA TYR A 209 9.38 21.99 7.79
C TYR A 209 9.08 23.23 8.63
N ASP A 210 10.13 23.87 9.11
CA ASP A 210 10.04 25.06 9.95
C ASP A 210 9.17 26.16 9.33
N SER A 211 8.52 26.94 10.19
CA SER A 211 7.66 28.06 9.81
C SER A 211 6.46 27.67 8.93
N SER A 212 5.81 26.56 9.27
CA SER A 212 4.59 26.05 8.62
C SER A 212 4.75 25.88 7.10
N VAL A 213 5.91 25.35 6.69
CA VAL A 213 6.18 24.99 5.30
C VAL A 213 5.89 23.51 5.09
N ALA A 214 5.16 23.17 4.04
CA ALA A 214 4.89 21.81 3.62
C ALA A 214 5.48 21.55 2.23
N GLY A 215 6.13 20.40 2.08
CA GLY A 215 6.50 19.84 0.79
C GLY A 215 5.38 18.94 0.28
N LEU A 216 4.85 19.22 -0.91
CA LEU A 216 3.84 18.38 -1.55
C LEU A 216 4.36 17.84 -2.88
N LEU A 217 3.96 16.62 -3.23
CA LEU A 217 4.20 16.01 -4.53
C LEU A 217 2.86 15.72 -5.19
N GLU A 218 2.55 16.46 -6.24
CA GLU A 218 1.38 16.28 -7.10
C GLU A 218 1.74 15.35 -8.27
N ARG A 219 0.99 14.25 -8.42
CA ARG A 219 1.07 13.37 -9.60
C ARG A 219 0.12 13.88 -10.67
N VAL A 220 0.67 14.57 -11.67
CA VAL A 220 -0.11 15.33 -12.66
C VAL A 220 -0.55 14.42 -13.80
N THR A 221 0.35 13.61 -14.37
CA THR A 221 0.03 12.78 -15.54
C THR A 221 0.35 11.29 -15.39
N ASP A 222 0.83 10.82 -14.22
CA ASP A 222 1.13 9.39 -13.95
C ASP A 222 -0.07 8.43 -14.18
N HIS A 223 -1.28 8.96 -14.25
CA HIS A 223 -2.54 8.21 -14.41
C HIS A 223 -3.14 8.34 -15.83
N LEU A 224 -2.44 9.00 -16.76
CA LEU A 224 -2.91 9.23 -18.13
C LEU A 224 -2.20 8.27 -19.10
N SER A 225 -2.95 7.74 -20.07
CA SER A 225 -2.41 6.89 -21.14
C SER A 225 -1.60 7.69 -22.18
N ASP A 226 -2.09 8.88 -22.54
CA ASP A 226 -1.46 9.79 -23.49
C ASP A 226 -1.37 11.21 -22.87
N PRO A 227 -0.31 11.49 -22.10
CA PRO A 227 -0.18 12.75 -21.39
C PRO A 227 0.16 13.91 -22.34
N PRO A 228 -0.51 15.08 -22.23
CA PRO A 228 -0.15 16.26 -23.02
C PRO A 228 1.30 16.69 -22.77
N SER A 229 2.06 16.94 -23.84
CA SER A 229 3.50 17.24 -23.77
C SER A 229 3.86 18.55 -23.03
N TYR A 230 2.88 19.44 -22.84
CA TYR A 230 3.05 20.71 -22.12
C TYR A 230 2.78 20.58 -20.61
N LEU A 231 2.34 19.42 -20.13
CA LEU A 231 2.15 19.17 -18.70
C LEU A 231 3.35 18.39 -18.14
N PRO A 232 3.80 18.70 -16.91
CA PRO A 232 4.80 17.89 -16.24
C PRO A 232 4.21 16.54 -15.86
N ARG A 233 5.06 15.53 -15.66
CA ARG A 233 4.64 14.27 -15.05
C ARG A 233 4.26 14.47 -13.58
N GLN A 234 5.14 15.14 -12.83
CA GLN A 234 4.94 15.46 -11.42
C GLN A 234 5.34 16.89 -11.10
N ARG A 235 4.70 17.45 -10.08
CA ARG A 235 4.99 18.79 -9.57
C ARG A 235 5.30 18.77 -8.09
N ILE A 236 6.45 19.32 -7.71
CA ILE A 236 6.83 19.54 -6.32
C ILE A 236 6.37 20.93 -5.90
N TRP A 237 5.60 21.00 -4.82
CA TRP A 237 5.14 22.24 -4.24
C TRP A 237 5.88 22.55 -2.95
N THR A 238 6.40 23.77 -2.84
CA THR A 238 6.77 24.37 -1.54
C THR A 238 5.62 25.27 -1.11
N LEU A 239 4.81 24.77 -0.18
CA LEU A 239 3.66 25.51 0.33
C LEU A 239 3.96 26.14 1.68
N ARG A 240 3.55 27.39 1.88
CA ARG A 240 3.55 28.03 3.22
C ARG A 240 2.12 28.30 3.67
N ALA A 241 1.74 27.70 4.80
CA ALA A 241 0.45 27.95 5.44
C ALA A 241 0.62 28.77 6.72
N ARG A 242 -0.42 29.42 7.21
CA ARG A 242 -0.41 29.94 8.60
C ARG A 242 -0.63 28.81 9.59
N TYR A 243 -1.53 27.89 9.27
CA TYR A 243 -1.87 26.72 10.06
C TYR A 243 -1.88 25.46 9.20
N ILE A 244 -1.46 24.33 9.78
CA ILE A 244 -1.49 23.02 9.13
C ILE A 244 -2.32 22.08 10.01
N VAL A 245 -3.35 21.47 9.42
CA VAL A 245 -4.17 20.44 10.05
C VAL A 245 -3.80 19.08 9.47
N LEU A 246 -3.33 18.18 10.33
CA LEU A 246 -3.01 16.80 9.95
C LEU A 246 -4.23 15.90 10.18
N ALA A 247 -4.88 15.51 9.10
CA ALA A 247 -6.00 14.57 9.06
C ALA A 247 -5.61 13.29 8.29
N VAL A 248 -4.40 12.78 8.55
CA VAL A 248 -3.72 11.73 7.76
C VAL A 248 -4.22 10.29 8.04
N GLY A 249 -5.23 10.14 8.88
CA GLY A 249 -5.80 8.83 9.23
C GLY A 249 -4.86 7.95 10.05
N ALA A 250 -5.15 6.64 10.03
CA ALA A 250 -4.36 5.62 10.70
C ALA A 250 -4.27 4.37 9.82
N ILE A 251 -3.06 3.82 9.68
CA ILE A 251 -2.80 2.61 8.91
C ILE A 251 -2.99 1.38 9.81
N GLU A 252 -3.69 0.37 9.32
CA GLU A 252 -3.82 -0.91 10.02
C GLU A 252 -2.48 -1.65 10.07
N ARG A 253 -2.20 -2.31 11.20
CA ARG A 253 -1.01 -3.12 11.39
C ARG A 253 -1.27 -4.60 11.10
N HIS A 254 -0.28 -5.29 10.56
CA HIS A 254 -0.30 -6.76 10.51
C HIS A 254 -0.09 -7.40 11.88
N ILE A 255 -0.61 -8.62 12.04
CA ILE A 255 -0.30 -9.51 13.17
C ILE A 255 0.88 -10.41 12.78
N ALA A 256 1.86 -10.53 13.67
CA ALA A 256 2.98 -11.44 13.48
C ALA A 256 2.58 -12.88 13.80
N PHE A 257 2.63 -13.76 12.79
CA PHE A 257 2.43 -15.20 12.96
C PHE A 257 3.20 -15.98 11.88
N GLY A 258 3.30 -17.30 12.03
CA GLY A 258 4.08 -18.12 11.10
C GLY A 258 3.57 -18.01 9.66
N ASN A 259 4.46 -17.66 8.72
CA ASN A 259 4.09 -17.48 7.31
C ASN A 259 2.98 -16.44 7.06
N ASN A 260 2.92 -15.37 7.87
CA ASN A 260 2.01 -14.24 7.67
C ASN A 260 2.29 -13.39 6.41
N ASP A 261 3.19 -13.86 5.55
CA ASP A 261 3.65 -13.20 4.34
C ASP A 261 3.20 -13.90 3.05
N ARG A 262 2.37 -14.94 3.18
CA ARG A 262 1.89 -15.75 2.05
C ARG A 262 0.84 -14.98 1.24
N PRO A 263 0.74 -15.23 -0.08
CA PRO A 263 -0.35 -14.70 -0.90
C PRO A 263 -1.71 -15.09 -0.31
N GLY A 264 -2.63 -14.12 -0.25
CA GLY A 264 -3.94 -14.27 0.40
C GLY A 264 -3.96 -13.80 1.86
N VAL A 265 -2.79 -13.62 2.50
CA VAL A 265 -2.71 -12.91 3.79
C VAL A 265 -2.60 -11.42 3.50
N MET A 266 -3.61 -10.66 3.93
CA MET A 266 -3.66 -9.20 3.85
C MET A 266 -4.17 -8.61 5.17
N THR A 267 -4.04 -7.29 5.34
CA THR A 267 -4.69 -6.58 6.45
C THR A 267 -6.21 -6.74 6.33
N ALA A 268 -6.92 -6.70 7.46
CA ALA A 268 -8.37 -6.85 7.41
C ALA A 268 -8.97 -5.71 6.56
N MET A 269 -8.59 -4.46 6.84
CA MET A 269 -9.05 -3.24 6.18
C MET A 269 -8.86 -3.29 4.67
N ALA A 270 -7.79 -3.90 4.18
CA ALA A 270 -7.62 -4.13 2.75
C ALA A 270 -8.77 -4.96 2.16
N GLY A 271 -9.17 -6.04 2.83
CA GLY A 271 -10.32 -6.85 2.44
C GLY A 271 -11.63 -6.03 2.34
N ARG A 272 -11.87 -5.11 3.28
CA ARG A 272 -13.02 -4.18 3.23
C ARG A 272 -12.91 -3.16 2.11
N ILE A 273 -11.74 -2.55 1.93
CA ILE A 273 -11.49 -1.60 0.84
C ILE A 273 -11.72 -2.27 -0.52
N TYR A 274 -11.19 -3.48 -0.71
CA TYR A 274 -11.42 -4.22 -1.96
C TYR A 274 -12.89 -4.56 -2.19
N LEU A 275 -13.61 -4.95 -1.14
CA LEU A 275 -15.04 -5.20 -1.25
C LEU A 275 -15.83 -3.94 -1.60
N ASN A 276 -15.75 -2.90 -0.77
CA ASN A 276 -16.67 -1.76 -0.82
C ASN A 276 -16.27 -0.72 -1.86
N ARG A 277 -14.96 -0.46 -2.04
CA ARG A 277 -14.48 0.54 -3.00
C ARG A 277 -14.29 -0.03 -4.40
N PHE A 278 -13.81 -1.26 -4.49
CA PHE A 278 -13.42 -1.86 -5.78
C PHE A 278 -14.37 -2.97 -6.25
N GLY A 279 -15.37 -3.36 -5.44
CA GLY A 279 -16.32 -4.41 -5.82
C GLY A 279 -15.69 -5.80 -5.93
N ILE A 280 -14.58 -6.06 -5.23
CA ILE A 280 -13.79 -7.28 -5.32
C ILE A 280 -13.84 -8.02 -4.00
N LEU A 281 -14.43 -9.22 -4.00
CA LEU A 281 -14.35 -10.14 -2.88
C LEU A 281 -12.95 -10.76 -2.83
N SER A 282 -12.25 -10.61 -1.69
CA SER A 282 -10.85 -11.04 -1.54
C SER A 282 -10.67 -12.58 -1.52
N GLY A 283 -11.76 -13.33 -1.35
CA GLY A 283 -11.79 -14.79 -1.44
C GLY A 283 -13.14 -15.36 -1.01
N GLU A 284 -13.38 -16.63 -1.32
CA GLU A 284 -14.65 -17.31 -0.97
C GLU A 284 -14.66 -17.88 0.45
N LYS A 285 -13.48 -18.21 0.99
CA LYS A 285 -13.28 -18.75 2.35
C LYS A 285 -12.28 -17.88 3.07
N ILE A 286 -12.76 -17.05 4.00
CA ILE A 286 -11.98 -16.00 4.64
C ILE A 286 -11.85 -16.29 6.13
N ILE A 287 -10.63 -16.24 6.63
CA ILE A 287 -10.37 -16.15 8.06
C ILE A 287 -10.00 -14.70 8.37
N VAL A 288 -10.80 -14.05 9.20
CA VAL A 288 -10.49 -12.73 9.74
C VAL A 288 -9.88 -12.94 11.12
N ALA A 289 -8.73 -12.33 11.39
CA ALA A 289 -8.08 -12.38 12.70
C ALA A 289 -7.96 -10.97 13.26
N THR A 290 -8.47 -10.74 14.47
CA THR A 290 -8.52 -9.41 15.09
C THR A 290 -8.10 -9.45 16.55
N ASN A 291 -7.76 -8.26 17.07
CA ASN A 291 -7.58 -8.00 18.48
C ASN A 291 -8.45 -6.82 18.98
N ASN A 292 -9.36 -6.33 18.14
CA ASN A 292 -10.17 -5.14 18.39
C ASN A 292 -11.48 -5.19 17.57
N ASP A 293 -12.35 -4.20 17.79
CA ASP A 293 -13.72 -4.19 17.27
C ASP A 293 -13.83 -3.83 15.77
N SER A 294 -12.81 -3.24 15.15
CA SER A 294 -12.90 -2.73 13.77
C SER A 294 -13.15 -3.81 12.72
N ALA A 295 -12.84 -5.07 13.03
CA ALA A 295 -12.99 -6.19 12.12
C ALA A 295 -14.42 -6.74 12.04
N TYR A 296 -15.30 -6.41 12.99
CA TYR A 296 -16.63 -7.04 13.08
C TYR A 296 -17.56 -6.59 11.96
N GLU A 297 -17.62 -5.28 11.73
CA GLU A 297 -18.45 -4.70 10.66
C GLU A 297 -18.05 -5.25 9.29
N MET A 298 -16.76 -5.23 8.98
CA MET A 298 -16.21 -5.85 7.78
C MET A 298 -16.52 -7.34 7.67
N THR A 299 -16.42 -8.08 8.78
CA THR A 299 -16.70 -9.52 8.77
C THR A 299 -18.14 -9.78 8.34
N VAL A 300 -19.08 -8.95 8.81
CA VAL A 300 -20.49 -8.99 8.38
C VAL A 300 -20.63 -8.61 6.91
N GLU A 301 -19.91 -7.60 6.43
CA GLU A 301 -19.92 -7.18 5.01
C GLU A 301 -19.38 -8.28 4.09
N LEU A 302 -18.24 -8.89 4.42
CA LEU A 302 -17.65 -9.99 3.66
C LEU A 302 -18.58 -11.20 3.59
N ALA A 303 -19.21 -11.56 4.72
CA ALA A 303 -20.20 -12.65 4.76
C ALA A 303 -21.46 -12.29 3.96
N GLY A 304 -21.92 -11.03 4.06
CA GLY A 304 -23.05 -10.51 3.30
C GLY A 304 -22.81 -10.52 1.78
N ALA A 305 -21.56 -10.38 1.35
CA ALA A 305 -21.12 -10.52 -0.04
C ALA A 305 -20.98 -11.98 -0.50
N GLY A 306 -21.25 -12.95 0.37
CA GLY A 306 -21.29 -14.38 0.04
C GLY A 306 -20.02 -15.18 0.42
N ALA A 307 -19.04 -14.58 1.11
CA ALA A 307 -17.91 -15.35 1.62
C ALA A 307 -18.30 -16.23 2.82
N ALA A 308 -17.73 -17.42 2.90
CA ALA A 308 -17.72 -18.21 4.13
C ALA A 308 -16.63 -17.65 5.06
N VAL A 309 -17.05 -16.97 6.14
CA VAL A 309 -16.14 -16.27 7.04
C VAL A 309 -16.05 -16.94 8.41
N THR A 310 -14.83 -17.07 8.93
CA THR A 310 -14.55 -17.38 10.34
C THR A 310 -13.80 -16.20 10.97
N LEU A 311 -14.31 -15.66 12.07
CA LEU A 311 -13.66 -14.59 12.83
C LEU A 311 -12.94 -15.17 14.04
N LEU A 312 -11.64 -14.91 14.11
CA LEU A 312 -10.77 -15.20 15.26
C LEU A 312 -10.54 -13.89 16.03
N ASP A 313 -10.98 -13.83 17.28
CA ASP A 313 -10.69 -12.70 18.17
C ASP A 313 -9.70 -13.15 19.26
N ALA A 314 -8.58 -12.44 19.37
CA ALA A 314 -7.56 -12.68 20.38
C ALA A 314 -8.08 -12.44 21.82
N ARG A 315 -9.15 -11.66 21.98
CA ARG A 315 -9.76 -11.36 23.29
C ARG A 315 -10.63 -12.53 23.74
N SER A 316 -10.57 -12.84 25.03
CA SER A 316 -11.33 -13.94 25.64
C SER A 316 -12.83 -13.68 25.72
N SER A 317 -13.22 -12.41 25.84
CA SER A 317 -14.60 -11.97 25.98
C SER A 317 -14.88 -10.80 25.05
N VAL A 318 -16.04 -10.81 24.39
CA VAL A 318 -16.47 -9.75 23.48
C VAL A 318 -17.92 -9.37 23.79
N PRO A 319 -18.31 -8.10 23.61
CA PRO A 319 -19.69 -7.66 23.81
C PRO A 319 -20.70 -8.50 23.03
N GLU A 320 -21.84 -8.82 23.65
CA GLU A 320 -22.86 -9.72 23.09
C GLU A 320 -23.41 -9.24 21.74
N LYS A 321 -23.56 -7.91 21.55
CA LYS A 321 -23.99 -7.28 20.30
C LYS A 321 -23.22 -7.82 19.08
N PHE A 322 -21.91 -7.95 19.21
CA PHE A 322 -21.04 -8.38 18.13
C PHE A 322 -21.23 -9.86 17.79
N SER A 323 -21.53 -10.68 18.80
CA SER A 323 -21.80 -12.10 18.57
C SER A 323 -23.16 -12.34 17.91
N ALA A 324 -24.16 -11.50 18.20
CA ALA A 324 -25.49 -11.60 17.63
C ALA A 324 -25.49 -11.30 16.13
N ASP A 325 -24.83 -10.21 15.73
CA ASP A 325 -24.73 -9.79 14.32
C ASP A 325 -24.06 -10.86 13.44
N LEU A 326 -23.02 -11.50 13.97
CA LEU A 326 -22.29 -12.57 13.27
C LEU A 326 -23.12 -13.86 13.11
N LYS A 327 -23.85 -14.27 14.16
CA LYS A 327 -24.71 -15.46 14.10
C LYS A 327 -25.80 -15.31 13.04
N GLY A 328 -26.39 -14.12 12.91
CA GLY A 328 -27.40 -13.83 11.88
C GLY A 328 -26.89 -14.00 10.45
N ARG A 329 -25.58 -13.99 10.24
CA ARG A 329 -24.91 -14.13 8.92
C ARG A 329 -24.20 -15.47 8.75
N GLY A 330 -24.34 -16.40 9.70
CA GLY A 330 -23.66 -17.70 9.64
C GLY A 330 -22.15 -17.63 9.84
N VAL A 331 -21.62 -16.55 10.44
CA VAL A 331 -20.19 -16.40 10.71
C VAL A 331 -19.81 -17.15 11.99
N GLU A 332 -18.78 -17.99 11.91
CA GLU A 332 -18.20 -18.65 13.07
C GLU A 332 -17.28 -17.68 13.82
N LEU A 333 -17.60 -17.39 15.09
CA LEU A 333 -16.75 -16.59 15.99
C LEU A 333 -15.99 -17.51 16.95
N ARG A 334 -14.66 -17.36 17.03
CA ARG A 334 -13.79 -17.99 18.04
C ARG A 334 -13.05 -16.92 18.83
N THR A 335 -13.22 -16.91 20.14
CA THR A 335 -12.58 -15.95 21.06
C THR A 335 -11.39 -16.58 21.78
N GLY A 336 -10.48 -15.75 22.28
CA GLY A 336 -9.25 -16.18 22.97
C GLY A 336 -8.27 -16.92 22.08
N VAL A 337 -8.33 -16.71 20.76
CA VAL A 337 -7.50 -17.42 19.78
C VAL A 337 -6.83 -16.46 18.81
N ALA A 338 -5.65 -16.84 18.32
CA ALA A 338 -4.91 -16.10 17.31
C ALA A 338 -4.34 -17.08 16.27
N PRO A 339 -4.12 -16.63 15.02
CA PRO A 339 -3.49 -17.47 14.01
C PRO A 339 -2.07 -17.85 14.43
N LEU A 340 -1.75 -19.15 14.40
CA LEU A 340 -0.39 -19.63 14.68
C LEU A 340 0.48 -19.61 13.43
N LYS A 341 -0.05 -20.14 12.32
CA LYS A 341 0.69 -20.30 11.07
C LYS A 341 -0.24 -20.45 9.85
N ALA A 342 0.04 -19.74 8.76
CA ALA A 342 -0.60 -19.98 7.47
C ALA A 342 0.02 -21.18 6.74
N GLN A 343 -0.84 -22.03 6.16
CA GLN A 343 -0.49 -23.20 5.36
C GLN A 343 -0.93 -23.01 3.88
N GLY A 344 -0.39 -23.81 2.94
CA GLY A 344 -0.56 -23.61 1.48
C GLY A 344 0.45 -22.64 0.84
N GLY A 345 0.91 -22.90 -0.38
CA GLY A 345 2.02 -22.14 -1.00
C GLY A 345 1.84 -21.78 -2.47
N HIS A 346 0.75 -22.25 -3.06
CA HIS A 346 0.35 -21.97 -4.43
C HIS A 346 -1.07 -21.41 -4.36
N GLY A 347 -1.37 -20.46 -5.26
CA GLY A 347 -2.63 -19.71 -5.27
C GLY A 347 -3.86 -20.59 -5.13
#